data_AF-A0A8W7PFM8-F1
#
_entry.id   AF-A0A8W7PFM8-F1
#
_cell.length_a   1.000
_cell.length_b   1.000
_cell.length_c   1.000
_cell.angle_alpha   90.00
_cell.angle_beta   90.00
_cell.angle_gamma   90.00
#
_symmetry.space_group_name_H-M   'P 1'
#
loop_
_entity.id
_entity.type
_entity.pdbx_description
1 polymer ?
#
loop_
_entity_poly.entity_id
_entity_poly.type
_entity_poly.pdbx_seq_one_letter_code
_entity_poly.pdbx_strand_id
1 'polypeptide(L)'
;MNAAGSSTSYLDSDRTPGGQDGEEGSCGGDSSEEYQPRPSPVKDSLCLAGSSSSSSSSISDHQRKERSKERDEAKERAKQEKKATKRLLKELAVCKTILEEMELHEDSWPFLLPVNTKQFPTYRKVIKSPMDLSTIKKRLQDLVYKSREDFIADVRQIFDNCEVFNEDDSPVGIAGHGMRKFFEQRWADLTDKHS
;
A
#
# COMPACT_ATOMS: atom_id res chain seq x y z
N MET A 1 -38.02 -34.64 28.22
CA MET A 1 -37.64 -35.87 28.95
C MET A 1 -36.41 -36.45 28.26
N ASN A 2 -35.58 -37.17 29.02
CA ASN A 2 -34.31 -37.80 28.64
C ASN A 2 -33.12 -36.85 28.45
N ALA A 3 -32.06 -37.17 29.20
CA ALA A 3 -30.78 -36.49 29.25
C ALA A 3 -29.67 -37.53 29.10
N ALA A 4 -28.57 -37.13 28.48
CA ALA A 4 -27.20 -37.63 28.64
C ALA A 4 -26.30 -36.70 27.81
N GLY A 5 -25.15 -36.23 28.25
CA GLY A 5 -24.34 -36.69 29.37
C GLY A 5 -23.17 -37.52 28.85
N SER A 6 -22.10 -36.86 28.42
CA SER A 6 -20.77 -37.47 28.32
C SER A 6 -19.71 -36.39 28.51
N SER A 7 -18.99 -36.54 29.61
CA SER A 7 -17.78 -35.78 29.94
C SER A 7 -16.58 -36.56 29.43
N THR A 8 -15.61 -35.87 28.85
CA THR A 8 -14.21 -36.36 28.80
C THR A 8 -13.26 -35.19 28.72
N SER A 9 -12.74 -34.80 29.88
CA SER A 9 -11.54 -33.99 30.02
C SER A 9 -10.31 -34.79 29.58
N TYR A 10 -9.43 -34.20 28.78
CA TYR A 10 -8.04 -34.63 28.68
C TYR A 10 -7.11 -33.47 28.99
N LEU A 11 -6.15 -33.74 29.87
CA LEU A 11 -5.08 -32.84 30.29
C LEU A 11 -3.84 -33.15 29.46
N ASP A 12 -3.17 -32.12 28.92
CA ASP A 12 -1.77 -32.14 28.51
C ASP A 12 -1.31 -30.70 28.23
N SER A 13 -0.09 -30.23 28.51
CA SER A 13 0.83 -30.49 29.62
C SER A 13 1.70 -29.24 29.79
N ASP A 14 2.15 -28.94 31.02
CA ASP A 14 2.91 -27.71 31.31
C ASP A 14 4.36 -27.77 30.75
N ARG A 15 4.72 -26.72 29.99
CA ARG A 15 5.88 -25.83 30.27
C ARG A 15 7.28 -26.46 30.46
N THR A 16 8.13 -26.30 29.44
CA THR A 16 9.60 -26.46 29.50
C THR A 16 10.32 -25.22 30.06
N PRO A 17 11.28 -25.35 31.01
CA PRO A 17 12.20 -24.27 31.37
C PRO A 17 13.71 -24.66 31.44
N GLY A 18 14.59 -23.77 30.95
CA GLY A 18 16.07 -23.83 31.09
C GLY A 18 16.77 -24.82 30.16
N GLY A 19 18.00 -24.61 29.67
CA GLY A 19 18.98 -23.51 29.66
C GLY A 19 19.94 -23.78 28.46
N GLN A 20 21.14 -23.23 28.29
CA GLN A 20 21.92 -22.18 28.94
C GLN A 20 23.15 -21.88 28.02
N ASP A 21 23.85 -20.76 28.23
CA ASP A 21 25.25 -20.48 27.85
C ASP A 21 25.65 -20.53 26.34
N GLY A 22 25.98 -19.38 25.74
CA GLY A 22 27.38 -19.02 25.46
C GLY A 22 27.58 -18.76 23.95
N GLU A 23 28.69 -18.20 23.44
CA GLU A 23 29.85 -17.55 24.09
C GLU A 23 30.21 -16.22 23.33
N GLU A 24 31.49 -15.85 23.27
CA GLU A 24 32.03 -14.52 22.91
C GLU A 24 32.90 -14.50 21.63
N GLY A 25 33.16 -13.29 21.11
CA GLY A 25 34.52 -12.88 20.69
C GLY A 25 34.91 -13.01 19.21
N SER A 26 35.18 -11.86 18.55
CA SER A 26 36.55 -11.43 18.17
C SER A 26 36.53 -10.13 17.34
N CYS A 27 37.71 -9.60 16.98
CA CYS A 27 37.99 -8.17 16.86
C CYS A 27 38.67 -7.71 15.54
N GLY A 28 38.81 -6.38 15.40
CA GLY A 28 39.68 -5.70 14.41
C GLY A 28 38.99 -5.26 13.12
N GLY A 29 39.27 -4.10 12.51
CA GLY A 29 40.12 -2.96 12.89
C GLY A 29 39.50 -1.67 12.31
N ASP A 30 39.61 -0.53 12.97
CA ASP A 30 40.67 0.47 12.78
C ASP A 30 40.90 0.91 11.32
N SER A 31 40.45 2.13 11.01
CA SER A 31 41.19 3.13 10.24
C SER A 31 40.48 4.48 10.36
N SER A 32 41.09 5.38 11.11
CA SER A 32 40.73 6.79 11.11
C SER A 32 41.23 7.44 9.82
N GLU A 33 40.43 8.25 9.14
CA GLU A 33 40.98 9.33 8.31
C GLU A 33 40.15 10.61 8.44
N GLU A 34 40.86 11.70 8.73
CA GLU A 34 40.32 12.99 9.10
C GLU A 34 40.49 13.99 7.93
N TYR A 35 39.39 14.64 7.57
CA TYR A 35 39.28 16.00 7.02
C TYR A 35 40.49 16.64 6.28
N GLN A 36 40.33 17.00 4.99
CA GLN A 36 40.34 18.43 4.55
C GLN A 36 40.05 18.63 3.03
N PRO A 37 39.55 19.82 2.60
CA PRO A 37 39.24 20.12 1.21
C PRO A 37 40.24 21.06 0.47
N ARG A 38 40.34 20.86 -0.86
CA ARG A 38 40.96 21.72 -1.91
C ARG A 38 42.49 21.87 -1.92
N PRO A 39 43.05 21.98 -3.13
CA PRO A 39 43.56 23.30 -3.54
C PRO A 39 42.96 23.82 -4.87
N SER A 40 43.15 25.10 -5.14
CA SER A 40 42.82 25.75 -6.42
C SER A 40 44.09 25.97 -7.25
N PRO A 41 44.04 25.92 -8.58
CA PRO A 41 44.99 26.66 -9.42
C PRO A 41 44.39 28.00 -9.88
N VAL A 42 45.28 28.96 -10.11
CA VAL A 42 45.00 30.36 -10.42
C VAL A 42 45.76 30.72 -11.72
N LYS A 43 45.05 31.36 -12.68
CA LYS A 43 45.47 32.42 -13.66
C LYS A 43 46.92 32.42 -14.23
N ASP A 44 47.23 32.82 -15.46
CA ASP A 44 46.68 33.85 -16.37
C ASP A 44 46.97 33.46 -17.85
N SER A 45 46.28 34.07 -18.84
CA SER A 45 46.91 34.99 -19.81
C SER A 45 46.00 35.38 -20.98
N LEU A 46 46.14 36.62 -21.38
CA LEU A 46 45.30 37.44 -22.26
C LEU A 46 45.39 37.09 -23.75
N CYS A 47 44.30 37.34 -24.48
CA CYS A 47 44.37 38.06 -25.74
C CYS A 47 43.21 39.06 -25.85
N LEU A 48 43.50 40.30 -26.24
CA LEU A 48 42.54 41.41 -26.27
C LEU A 48 42.08 41.74 -27.70
N ALA A 49 40.89 42.34 -27.77
CA ALA A 49 40.34 43.12 -28.88
C ALA A 49 39.88 42.38 -30.17
N GLY A 50 38.66 42.74 -30.62
CA GLY A 50 38.47 42.96 -32.05
C GLY A 50 37.36 42.22 -32.80
N SER A 51 36.14 42.07 -32.25
CA SER A 51 34.88 42.37 -32.99
C SER A 51 33.63 42.00 -32.21
N SER A 52 32.76 42.98 -31.98
CA SER A 52 31.41 42.77 -31.47
C SER A 52 30.49 42.22 -32.57
N SER A 53 30.43 40.89 -32.71
CA SER A 53 29.26 40.23 -33.30
C SER A 53 28.42 39.65 -32.16
N SER A 54 27.72 40.55 -31.44
CA SER A 54 26.62 40.15 -30.57
C SER A 54 25.53 39.53 -31.44
N SER A 55 25.61 38.22 -31.67
CA SER A 55 24.49 37.41 -32.15
C SER A 55 23.47 37.33 -31.02
N SER A 56 22.81 38.45 -30.76
CA SER A 56 21.61 38.51 -29.95
C SER A 56 20.61 37.56 -30.58
N SER A 57 20.41 36.41 -29.95
CA SER A 57 19.35 35.49 -30.32
C SER A 57 18.03 36.21 -30.06
N SER A 58 17.52 36.93 -31.06
CA SER A 58 16.23 37.60 -31.05
C SER A 58 15.15 36.53 -30.92
N ILE A 59 14.84 36.15 -29.67
CA ILE A 59 13.67 35.35 -29.35
C ILE A 59 12.49 36.19 -29.84
N SER A 60 11.94 35.82 -31.00
CA SER A 60 10.87 36.56 -31.63
C SER A 60 9.68 36.67 -30.67
N ASP A 61 8.96 37.79 -30.71
CA ASP A 61 7.81 38.01 -29.81
C ASP A 61 6.78 36.86 -29.89
N HIS A 62 6.71 36.18 -31.03
CA HIS A 62 6.00 34.92 -31.24
C HIS A 62 6.43 33.83 -30.23
N GLN A 63 7.73 33.52 -30.11
CA GLN A 63 8.25 32.54 -29.14
C GLN A 63 8.02 32.96 -27.68
N ARG A 64 7.97 34.26 -27.39
CA ARG A 64 7.67 34.77 -26.04
C ARG A 64 6.19 34.60 -25.69
N LYS A 65 5.30 34.81 -26.68
CA LYS A 65 3.85 34.69 -26.53
C LYS A 65 3.43 33.23 -26.35
N GLU A 66 3.93 32.30 -27.17
CA GLU A 66 3.64 30.86 -27.01
C GLU A 66 4.07 30.34 -25.63
N ARG A 67 5.30 30.66 -25.21
CA ARG A 67 5.84 30.25 -23.89
C ARG A 67 5.05 30.82 -22.69
N SER A 68 4.35 31.96 -22.87
CA SER A 68 3.43 32.49 -21.84
C SER A 68 2.13 31.69 -21.77
N LYS A 69 1.58 31.31 -22.93
CA LYS A 69 0.36 30.52 -23.06
C LYS A 69 0.53 29.10 -22.50
N GLU A 70 1.62 28.42 -22.87
CA GLU A 70 1.99 27.10 -22.33
C GLU A 70 2.05 27.11 -20.79
N ARG A 71 2.64 28.16 -20.19
CA ARG A 71 2.77 28.28 -18.73
C ARG A 71 1.43 28.41 -18.04
N ASP A 72 0.49 29.14 -18.63
CA ASP A 72 -0.83 29.35 -18.02
C ASP A 72 -1.77 28.17 -18.28
N GLU A 73 -1.64 27.46 -19.41
CA GLU A 73 -2.26 26.14 -19.63
C GLU A 73 -1.75 25.08 -18.63
N ALA A 74 -0.44 25.03 -18.37
CA ALA A 74 0.14 24.11 -17.39
C ALA A 74 -0.38 24.37 -15.95
N LYS A 75 -0.57 25.64 -15.57
CA LYS A 75 -1.19 26.00 -14.28
C LYS A 75 -2.63 25.53 -14.17
N GLU A 76 -3.45 25.73 -15.21
CA GLU A 76 -4.85 25.27 -15.18
C GLU A 76 -4.94 23.73 -15.18
N ARG A 77 -4.07 23.02 -15.91
CA ARG A 77 -3.98 21.54 -15.82
C ARG A 77 -3.66 21.08 -14.39
N ALA A 78 -2.62 21.64 -13.76
CA ALA A 78 -2.25 21.29 -12.37
C ALA A 78 -3.36 21.64 -11.34
N LYS A 79 -4.16 22.68 -11.61
CA LYS A 79 -5.32 23.07 -10.79
C LYS A 79 -6.51 22.11 -10.98
N GLN A 80 -6.76 21.67 -12.22
CA GLN A 80 -7.77 20.65 -12.51
C GLN A 80 -7.40 19.30 -11.89
N GLU A 81 -6.13 18.88 -12.00
CA GLU A 81 -5.60 17.67 -11.36
C GLU A 81 -5.78 17.70 -9.84
N LYS A 82 -5.36 18.79 -9.17
CA LYS A 82 -5.59 18.98 -7.72
C LYS A 82 -7.07 18.91 -7.34
N LYS A 83 -7.98 19.44 -8.17
CA LYS A 83 -9.43 19.35 -7.96
C LYS A 83 -9.93 17.91 -8.13
N ALA A 84 -9.44 17.17 -9.12
CA ALA A 84 -9.76 15.77 -9.35
C ALA A 84 -9.27 14.89 -8.19
N THR A 85 -8.02 15.02 -7.76
CA THR A 85 -7.46 14.29 -6.61
C THR A 85 -8.23 14.59 -5.33
N LYS A 86 -8.61 15.85 -5.06
CA LYS A 86 -9.46 16.20 -3.91
C LYS A 86 -10.85 15.55 -3.98
N ARG A 87 -11.43 15.42 -5.17
CA ARG A 87 -12.70 14.73 -5.38
C ARG A 87 -12.56 13.22 -5.13
N LEU A 88 -11.54 12.59 -5.71
CA LEU A 88 -11.24 11.16 -5.51
C LEU A 88 -11.01 10.83 -4.03
N LEU A 89 -10.24 11.64 -3.30
CA LEU A 89 -10.04 11.47 -1.85
C LEU A 89 -11.36 11.54 -1.05
N LYS A 90 -12.33 12.36 -1.48
CA LYS A 90 -13.67 12.40 -0.86
C LYS A 90 -14.48 11.15 -1.21
N GLU A 91 -14.40 10.67 -2.44
CA GLU A 91 -15.10 9.47 -2.91
C GLU A 91 -14.54 8.19 -2.26
N LEU A 92 -13.22 8.10 -2.03
CA LEU A 92 -12.56 6.99 -1.35
C LEU A 92 -12.65 7.05 0.19
N ALA A 93 -13.16 8.13 0.78
CA ALA A 93 -13.30 8.23 2.23
C ALA A 93 -14.17 7.12 2.83
N VAL A 94 -15.23 6.70 2.12
CA VAL A 94 -16.10 5.59 2.52
C VAL A 94 -15.39 4.23 2.44
N CYS A 95 -14.50 4.04 1.46
CA CYS A 95 -13.65 2.85 1.35
C CYS A 95 -12.73 2.72 2.58
N LYS A 96 -12.19 3.85 3.06
CA LYS A 96 -11.38 3.87 4.27
C LYS A 96 -12.19 3.46 5.51
N THR A 97 -13.38 4.03 5.69
CA THR A 97 -14.24 3.70 6.85
C THR A 97 -14.60 2.23 6.89
N ILE A 98 -15.11 1.65 5.80
CA ILE A 98 -15.48 0.23 5.82
C ILE A 98 -14.27 -0.69 5.99
N LEU A 99 -13.10 -0.32 5.45
CA LEU A 99 -11.87 -1.09 5.64
C LEU A 99 -11.43 -1.12 7.12
N GLU A 100 -11.48 0.03 7.80
CA GLU A 100 -11.16 0.11 9.24
C GLU A 100 -12.15 -0.71 10.08
N GLU A 101 -13.43 -0.76 9.70
CA GLU A 101 -14.43 -1.61 10.36
C GLU A 101 -14.23 -3.10 10.06
N MET A 102 -13.84 -3.46 8.82
CA MET A 102 -13.51 -4.83 8.42
C MET A 102 -12.26 -5.37 9.14
N GLU A 103 -11.23 -4.54 9.36
CA GLU A 103 -10.04 -4.93 10.15
C GLU A 103 -10.35 -5.20 11.64
N LEU A 104 -11.50 -4.75 12.14
CA LEU A 104 -11.96 -4.91 13.52
C LEU A 104 -13.05 -5.99 13.68
N HIS A 105 -13.54 -6.57 12.59
CA HIS A 105 -14.58 -7.60 12.63
C HIS A 105 -14.02 -8.93 13.18
N GLU A 106 -14.83 -9.68 13.93
CA GLU A 106 -14.38 -10.92 14.59
C GLU A 106 -13.89 -11.99 13.59
N ASP A 107 -14.59 -12.13 12.46
CA ASP A 107 -14.23 -13.01 11.34
C ASP A 107 -13.07 -12.52 10.45
N SER A 108 -12.45 -11.37 10.75
CA SER A 108 -11.41 -10.78 9.90
C SER A 108 -10.08 -11.55 9.91
N TRP A 109 -9.85 -12.37 10.94
CA TRP A 109 -8.56 -13.00 11.27
C TRP A 109 -7.85 -13.76 10.12
N PRO A 110 -8.51 -14.45 9.16
CA PRO A 110 -7.81 -15.12 8.06
C PRO A 110 -7.38 -14.15 6.95
N PHE A 111 -7.93 -12.94 6.93
CA PHE A 111 -7.87 -11.99 5.82
C PHE A 111 -7.02 -10.75 6.10
N LEU A 112 -6.54 -10.57 7.35
CA LEU A 112 -5.73 -9.42 7.76
C LEU A 112 -4.40 -9.31 6.99
N LEU A 113 -3.79 -10.43 6.62
CA LEU A 113 -2.45 -10.51 6.02
C LEU A 113 -2.43 -11.45 4.80
N PRO A 114 -1.44 -11.33 3.88
CA PRO A 114 -1.32 -12.23 2.73
C PRO A 114 -1.11 -13.68 3.18
N VAL A 115 -1.83 -14.63 2.56
CA VAL A 115 -1.72 -16.06 2.87
C VAL A 115 -0.28 -16.55 2.75
N ASN A 116 0.22 -17.19 3.82
CA ASN A 116 1.59 -17.68 3.89
C ASN A 116 1.79 -18.92 2.98
N THR A 117 2.24 -18.66 1.75
CA THR A 117 2.51 -19.69 0.73
C THR A 117 3.56 -20.74 1.12
N LYS A 118 4.35 -20.54 2.19
CA LYS A 118 5.22 -21.60 2.74
C LYS A 118 4.43 -22.62 3.57
N GLN A 119 3.40 -22.18 4.30
CA GLN A 119 2.47 -23.04 5.03
C GLN A 119 1.41 -23.66 4.10
N PHE A 120 1.04 -22.95 3.03
CA PHE A 120 0.07 -23.41 2.02
C PHE A 120 0.69 -23.45 0.61
N PRO A 121 1.57 -24.42 0.28
CA PRO A 121 2.30 -24.47 -1.00
C PRO A 121 1.41 -24.64 -2.24
N THR A 122 0.18 -25.12 -2.07
CA THR A 122 -0.83 -25.24 -3.14
C THR A 122 -1.57 -23.94 -3.43
N TYR A 123 -1.55 -22.96 -2.53
CA TYR A 123 -2.37 -21.76 -2.61
C TYR A 123 -2.17 -20.98 -3.92
N ARG A 124 -0.91 -20.70 -4.31
CA ARG A 124 -0.56 -20.04 -5.58
C ARG A 124 -0.84 -20.87 -6.84
N LYS A 125 -1.09 -22.18 -6.71
CA LYS A 125 -1.48 -23.05 -7.84
C LYS A 125 -2.98 -22.92 -8.09
N VAL A 126 -3.78 -22.85 -7.03
CA VAL A 126 -5.24 -22.68 -7.08
C VAL A 126 -5.59 -21.22 -7.34
N ILE A 127 -5.25 -20.33 -6.41
CA ILE A 127 -5.59 -18.90 -6.40
C ILE A 127 -4.66 -18.10 -7.31
N LYS A 128 -5.25 -17.42 -8.30
CA LYS A 128 -4.54 -16.65 -9.33
C LYS A 128 -4.26 -15.20 -8.90
N SER A 129 -5.20 -14.60 -8.19
CA SER A 129 -5.15 -13.19 -7.75
C SER A 129 -5.30 -13.07 -6.23
N PRO A 130 -4.28 -13.45 -5.42
CA PRO A 130 -4.34 -13.28 -3.96
C PRO A 130 -4.59 -11.83 -3.56
N MET A 131 -5.42 -11.65 -2.54
CA MET A 131 -5.75 -10.36 -1.93
C MET A 131 -5.97 -10.53 -0.43
N ASP A 132 -5.75 -9.47 0.33
CA ASP A 132 -5.86 -9.40 1.79
C ASP A 132 -6.03 -7.94 2.24
N LEU A 133 -6.52 -7.73 3.47
CA LEU A 133 -6.86 -6.40 3.97
C LEU A 133 -5.63 -5.48 4.10
N SER A 134 -4.45 -6.01 4.43
CA SER A 134 -3.22 -5.20 4.49
C SER A 134 -2.78 -4.71 3.09
N THR A 135 -2.94 -5.54 2.06
CA THR A 135 -2.70 -5.15 0.66
C THR A 135 -3.70 -4.09 0.20
N ILE A 136 -4.99 -4.24 0.53
CA ILE A 136 -6.03 -3.23 0.21
C ILE A 136 -5.73 -1.91 0.92
N LYS A 137 -5.39 -1.96 2.21
CA LYS A 137 -5.01 -0.80 3.03
C LYS A 137 -3.84 -0.04 2.44
N LYS A 138 -2.80 -0.75 2.00
CA LYS A 138 -1.67 -0.16 1.30
C LYS A 138 -2.10 0.46 -0.04
N ARG A 139 -2.84 -0.25 -0.88
CA ARG A 139 -3.35 0.27 -2.17
C ARG A 139 -4.20 1.53 -2.01
N LEU A 140 -4.99 1.61 -0.93
CA LEU A 140 -5.80 2.77 -0.59
C LEU A 140 -4.95 3.97 -0.13
N GLN A 141 -3.93 3.74 0.70
CA GLN A 141 -2.97 4.76 1.14
C GLN A 141 -2.12 5.30 -0.02
N ASP A 142 -1.66 4.41 -0.91
CA ASP A 142 -0.84 4.72 -2.09
C ASP A 142 -1.66 5.33 -3.25
N LEU A 143 -2.97 5.58 -3.06
CA LEU A 143 -3.93 6.09 -4.06
C LEU A 143 -3.91 5.30 -5.39
N VAL A 144 -3.76 3.97 -5.29
CA VAL A 144 -3.79 3.05 -6.44
C VAL A 144 -5.18 3.04 -7.07
N TYR A 145 -6.23 2.92 -6.25
CA TYR A 145 -7.63 2.93 -6.68
C TYR A 145 -8.02 4.25 -7.38
N LYS A 146 -8.68 4.15 -8.53
CA LYS A 146 -9.16 5.28 -9.34
C LYS A 146 -10.66 5.50 -9.19
N SER A 147 -11.38 4.50 -8.69
CA SER A 147 -12.75 4.64 -8.22
C SER A 147 -13.03 3.75 -6.99
N ARG A 148 -14.25 3.80 -6.45
CA ARG A 148 -14.67 2.92 -5.35
C ARG A 148 -14.84 1.48 -5.83
N GLU A 149 -15.20 1.30 -7.09
CA GLU A 149 -15.46 0.02 -7.73
C GLU A 149 -14.18 -0.82 -7.83
N ASP A 150 -13.01 -0.20 -8.04
CA ASP A 150 -11.71 -0.88 -7.97
C ASP A 150 -11.45 -1.46 -6.56
N PHE A 151 -11.80 -0.71 -5.51
CA PHE A 151 -11.67 -1.15 -4.12
C PHE A 151 -12.67 -2.28 -3.78
N ILE A 152 -13.92 -2.16 -4.22
CA ILE A 152 -14.94 -3.21 -4.04
C ILE A 152 -14.48 -4.52 -4.72
N ALA A 153 -13.88 -4.43 -5.91
CA ALA A 153 -13.38 -5.58 -6.64
C ALA A 153 -12.27 -6.32 -5.85
N ASP A 154 -11.29 -5.60 -5.31
CA ASP A 154 -10.26 -6.19 -4.44
C ASP A 154 -10.86 -6.80 -3.16
N VAL A 155 -11.83 -6.12 -2.51
CA VAL A 155 -12.49 -6.66 -1.31
C VAL A 155 -13.23 -7.97 -1.63
N ARG A 156 -14.05 -8.00 -2.69
CA ARG A 156 -14.76 -9.22 -3.11
C ARG A 156 -13.79 -10.33 -3.52
N GLN A 157 -12.65 -9.99 -4.12
CA GLN A 157 -11.61 -10.95 -4.48
C GLN A 157 -11.06 -11.71 -3.26
N ILE A 158 -11.06 -11.13 -2.04
CA ILE A 158 -10.72 -11.86 -0.80
C ILE A 158 -11.69 -13.01 -0.57
N PHE A 159 -13.00 -12.75 -0.66
CA PHE A 159 -14.06 -13.73 -0.40
C PHE A 159 -14.14 -14.77 -1.52
N ASP A 160 -14.03 -14.35 -2.78
CA ASP A 160 -14.01 -15.26 -3.93
C ASP A 160 -12.80 -16.23 -3.84
N ASN A 161 -11.64 -15.74 -3.37
CA ASN A 161 -10.48 -16.59 -3.10
C ASN A 161 -10.67 -17.52 -1.89
N CYS A 162 -11.48 -17.11 -0.91
CA CYS A 162 -11.80 -17.90 0.27
C CYS A 162 -12.64 -19.12 -0.12
N GLU A 163 -13.74 -18.90 -0.84
CA GLU A 163 -14.65 -19.94 -1.34
C GLU A 163 -13.98 -20.91 -2.32
N VAL A 164 -13.01 -20.44 -3.12
CA VAL A 164 -12.27 -21.31 -4.06
C VAL A 164 -11.21 -22.19 -3.37
N PHE A 165 -10.73 -21.83 -2.17
CA PHE A 165 -9.64 -22.55 -1.50
C PHE A 165 -10.06 -23.32 -0.25
N ASN A 166 -11.17 -22.96 0.40
CA ASN A 166 -11.61 -23.54 1.66
C ASN A 166 -13.05 -24.07 1.53
N GLU A 167 -13.34 -25.19 2.18
CA GLU A 167 -14.71 -25.71 2.29
C GLU A 167 -15.60 -24.75 3.10
N ASP A 168 -16.89 -24.65 2.74
CA ASP A 168 -17.85 -23.70 3.32
C ASP A 168 -18.06 -23.88 4.83
N ASP A 169 -17.95 -25.11 5.34
CA ASP A 169 -18.12 -25.47 6.75
C ASP A 169 -16.82 -25.38 7.57
N SER A 170 -15.69 -25.08 6.92
CA SER A 170 -14.43 -24.84 7.62
C SER A 170 -14.46 -23.51 8.39
N PRO A 171 -13.67 -23.35 9.47
CA PRO A 171 -13.62 -22.08 10.21
C PRO A 171 -13.25 -20.86 9.36
N VAL A 172 -12.48 -21.05 8.29
CA VAL A 172 -12.11 -20.00 7.33
C VAL A 172 -13.24 -19.73 6.33
N GLY A 173 -13.93 -20.77 5.85
CA GLY A 173 -15.11 -20.65 4.98
C GLY A 173 -16.24 -19.87 5.67
N ILE A 174 -16.59 -20.28 6.90
CA ILE A 174 -17.59 -19.59 7.74
C ILE A 174 -17.23 -18.11 7.94
N ALA A 175 -15.96 -17.83 8.29
CA ALA A 175 -15.47 -16.46 8.44
C ALA A 175 -15.54 -15.65 7.13
N GLY A 176 -15.23 -16.28 5.98
CA GLY A 176 -15.36 -15.66 4.66
C GLY A 176 -16.80 -15.27 4.32
N HIS A 177 -17.76 -16.16 4.58
CA HIS A 177 -19.19 -15.91 4.41
C HIS A 177 -19.70 -14.81 5.36
N GLY A 178 -19.26 -14.81 6.62
CA GLY A 178 -19.53 -13.76 7.60
C GLY A 178 -19.04 -12.39 7.14
N MET A 179 -17.76 -12.31 6.75
CA MET A 179 -17.13 -11.08 6.24
C MET A 179 -17.76 -10.58 4.94
N ARG A 180 -18.11 -11.46 3.99
CA ARG A 180 -18.82 -11.08 2.75
C ARG A 180 -20.17 -10.44 3.10
N LYS A 181 -20.96 -11.09 3.95
CA LYS A 181 -22.27 -10.58 4.38
C LYS A 181 -22.15 -9.24 5.11
N PHE A 182 -21.20 -9.12 6.04
CA PHE A 182 -20.91 -7.86 6.74
C PHE A 182 -20.57 -6.74 5.75
N PHE A 183 -19.64 -6.99 4.81
CA PHE A 183 -19.22 -5.99 3.84
C PHE A 183 -20.37 -5.50 2.95
N GLU A 184 -21.15 -6.39 2.34
CA GLU A 184 -22.22 -5.99 1.42
C GLU A 184 -23.32 -5.18 2.14
N GLN A 185 -23.72 -5.61 3.35
CA GLN A 185 -24.70 -4.88 4.16
C GLN A 185 -24.15 -3.51 4.59
N ARG A 186 -22.91 -3.48 5.11
CA ARG A 186 -22.32 -2.26 5.66
C ARG A 186 -21.97 -1.25 4.57
N TRP A 187 -21.62 -1.72 3.37
CA TRP A 187 -21.38 -0.88 2.21
C TRP A 187 -22.67 -0.17 1.77
N ALA A 188 -23.78 -0.88 1.64
CA ALA A 188 -25.09 -0.29 1.34
C ALA A 188 -25.48 0.77 2.39
N ASP A 189 -25.37 0.45 3.68
CA ASP A 189 -25.63 1.39 4.79
C ASP A 189 -24.79 2.69 4.75
N LEU A 190 -23.62 2.65 4.12
CA LEU A 190 -22.71 3.79 3.96
C LEU A 190 -22.96 4.57 2.65
N THR A 191 -23.43 3.93 1.59
CA THR A 191 -23.71 4.57 0.30
C THR A 191 -25.13 5.14 0.20
N ASP A 192 -26.11 4.50 0.83
CA ASP A 192 -27.52 4.89 0.75
C ASP A 192 -27.79 6.17 1.54
N LYS A 193 -27.00 6.45 2.59
CA LYS A 193 -27.03 7.71 3.36
C LYS A 193 -26.44 8.91 2.61
N HIS A 194 -25.96 8.69 1.38
CA HIS A 194 -25.33 9.70 0.52
C HIS A 194 -25.89 9.72 -0.91
N SER A 195 -27.05 9.08 -1.14
CA SER A 195 -27.84 9.16 -2.38
C SER A 195 -29.00 10.14 -2.24
#